data_AF-A0AAD7B1U8-F1
#
_entry.id   AF-A0AAD7B1U8-F1
#
_cell.length_a   1.000
_cell.length_b   1.000
_cell.length_c   1.000
_cell.angle_alpha   90.00
_cell.angle_beta   90.00
_cell.angle_gamma   90.00
#
_symmetry.space_group_name_H-M   'P 1'
#
loop_
_entity.id
_entity.type
_entity.pdbx_description
1 polymer ?
#
loop_
_entity_poly.entity_id
_entity_poly.type
_entity_poly.pdbx_seq_one_letter_code
_entity_poly.pdbx_strand_id
1 'polypeptide(L)'
;LAVGDTLRDTTKVLQELVETPDGVDDWAATHNSIFGAAKDQVCHFSQKKRQEERPVLKLNGAEVQPMEAVKLVGVWLDENLTFKQQAAAAQGRGHEWLAKFRRIARVSGGVGPGQVRRLYSAICVPRMLYAAEVWLAPVRQRVSGENRRRDGRAAMKKLTSIQMKAARMIAGGMVSSPADLLDAHADLLPINLVVDKILHRAAVRYASIPESHPLHEEVRKAVRYGHVKKHPAPIHFIMTAYKDVRPNRVETIRAVRRKAGWKAGLKVQVDATKEEAKERALAEPSRVKLFSDGSLVDGKVGAAGVLMIDGVVKRQKGLLLGSARHYGVYEAEGVGQILALECL
;
A
#
# COMPACT_ATOMS: atom_id res chain seq x y z
N LEU A 1 -1.95 18.74 15.04
CA LEU A 1 -2.02 17.62 16.01
C LEU A 1 -1.46 18.18 17.31
N ALA A 2 -2.25 18.22 18.37
CA ALA A 2 -1.83 18.76 19.67
C ALA A 2 -1.53 17.61 20.64
N VAL A 3 -0.61 17.83 21.57
CA VAL A 3 -0.23 16.85 22.60
C VAL A 3 -0.18 17.58 23.95
N GLY A 4 -0.80 17.02 24.97
CA GLY A 4 -0.76 17.52 26.34
C GLY A 4 -0.93 16.39 27.36
N ASP A 5 -0.68 16.69 28.63
CA ASP A 5 -0.75 15.71 29.73
C ASP A 5 -2.19 15.35 30.11
N THR A 6 -3.13 16.29 29.90
CA THR A 6 -4.57 16.12 30.08
C THR A 6 -5.34 16.37 28.79
N LEU A 7 -6.61 15.97 28.75
CA LEU A 7 -7.48 16.31 27.61
C LEU A 7 -7.67 17.83 27.49
N ARG A 8 -7.75 18.52 28.64
CA ARG A 8 -7.88 19.98 28.70
C ARG A 8 -6.65 20.70 28.16
N ASP A 9 -5.44 20.26 28.54
CA ASP A 9 -4.21 20.84 28.01
C ASP A 9 -4.09 20.58 26.51
N THR A 10 -4.47 19.38 26.07
CA THR A 10 -4.46 19.05 24.63
C THR A 10 -5.41 19.94 23.84
N THR A 11 -6.63 20.18 24.32
CA THR A 11 -7.57 21.11 23.67
C THR A 11 -7.05 22.53 23.71
N LYS A 12 -6.43 22.98 24.82
CA LYS A 12 -5.87 24.32 24.93
C LYS A 12 -4.77 24.55 23.88
N VAL A 13 -3.82 23.62 23.75
CA VAL A 13 -2.78 23.69 22.71
C VAL A 13 -3.39 23.68 21.31
N LEU A 14 -4.45 22.90 21.09
CA LEU A 14 -5.16 22.89 19.81
C LEU A 14 -5.87 24.23 19.54
N GLN A 15 -6.48 24.83 20.56
CA GLN A 15 -7.14 26.14 20.48
C GLN A 15 -6.13 27.24 20.16
N GLU A 16 -4.96 27.22 20.80
CA GLU A 16 -3.86 28.15 20.51
C GLU A 16 -3.37 28.01 19.05
N LEU A 17 -3.24 26.79 18.52
CA LEU A 17 -2.89 26.58 17.11
C LEU A 17 -3.96 27.11 16.14
N VAL A 18 -5.21 27.19 16.58
CA VAL A 18 -6.32 27.73 15.77
C VAL A 18 -6.31 29.25 15.79
N GLU A 19 -6.17 29.85 16.98
CA GLU A 19 -6.35 31.29 17.23
C GLU A 19 -5.07 32.13 17.08
N THR A 20 -3.89 31.51 17.02
CA THR A 20 -2.62 32.23 16.90
C THR A 20 -2.54 33.04 15.59
N PRO A 21 -1.80 34.16 15.56
CA PRO A 21 -1.45 34.83 14.31
C PRO A 21 -0.78 33.84 13.35
N ASP A 22 -1.12 33.88 12.05
CA ASP A 22 -0.75 32.86 11.05
C ASP A 22 -1.28 31.43 11.35
N GLY A 23 -2.20 31.29 12.31
CA GLY A 23 -2.85 30.05 12.70
C GLY A 23 -3.95 29.61 11.74
N VAL A 24 -4.75 28.62 12.15
CA VAL A 24 -5.77 28.01 11.26
C VAL A 24 -6.84 29.01 10.83
N ASP A 25 -7.32 29.85 11.75
CA ASP A 25 -8.38 30.82 11.46
C ASP A 25 -7.86 31.98 10.59
N ASP A 26 -6.66 32.48 10.87
CA ASP A 26 -6.02 33.54 10.08
C ASP A 26 -5.63 33.05 8.68
N TRP A 27 -5.09 31.82 8.56
CA TRP A 27 -4.85 31.19 7.27
C TRP A 27 -6.14 31.07 6.45
N ALA A 28 -7.25 30.66 7.08
CA ALA A 28 -8.53 30.52 6.41
C ALA A 28 -9.07 31.88 5.92
N ALA A 29 -8.97 32.91 6.76
CA ALA A 29 -9.37 34.27 6.42
C ALA A 29 -8.55 34.84 5.25
N THR A 30 -7.21 34.73 5.30
CA THR A 30 -6.30 35.24 4.26
C THR A 30 -6.42 34.51 2.93
N HIS A 31 -6.87 33.24 2.94
CA HIS A 31 -7.03 32.42 1.73
C HIS A 31 -8.49 32.32 1.24
N ASN A 32 -9.42 33.13 1.79
CA ASN A 32 -10.85 33.09 1.48
C ASN A 32 -11.46 31.67 1.60
N SER A 33 -11.00 30.89 2.58
CA SER A 33 -11.45 29.53 2.84
C SER A 33 -12.44 29.53 4.02
N ILE A 34 -13.64 28.99 3.82
CA ILE A 34 -14.66 28.90 4.86
C ILE A 34 -14.70 27.47 5.42
N PHE A 35 -14.57 27.34 6.74
CA PHE A 35 -14.77 26.05 7.41
C PHE A 35 -16.23 25.61 7.34
N GLY A 36 -16.44 24.35 6.98
CA GLY A 36 -17.76 23.75 7.00
C GLY A 36 -18.04 23.18 8.37
N ALA A 37 -18.52 24.00 9.31
CA ALA A 37 -18.76 23.61 10.72
C ALA A 37 -19.48 22.25 10.88
N ALA A 38 -20.42 21.92 9.99
CA ALA A 38 -21.14 20.63 9.99
C ALA A 38 -20.26 19.40 9.67
N LYS A 39 -19.05 19.58 9.14
CA LYS A 39 -18.08 18.55 8.78
C LYS A 39 -16.87 18.51 9.72
N ASP A 40 -16.71 19.53 10.57
CA ASP A 40 -15.58 19.61 11.47
C ASP A 40 -15.71 18.57 12.58
N GLN A 41 -14.60 17.92 12.89
CA GLN A 41 -14.56 16.80 13.81
C GLN A 41 -13.34 16.93 14.70
N VAL A 42 -13.55 16.80 16.01
CA VAL A 42 -12.46 16.74 17.00
C VAL A 42 -12.54 15.42 17.77
N CYS A 43 -11.39 14.80 17.99
CA CYS A 43 -11.27 13.54 18.71
C CYS A 43 -9.98 13.54 19.53
N HIS A 44 -10.10 13.11 20.78
CA HIS A 44 -8.95 12.91 21.64
C HIS A 44 -8.47 11.48 21.54
N PHE A 45 -7.15 11.29 21.34
CA PHE A 45 -6.54 9.97 21.30
C PHE A 45 -5.81 9.66 22.62
N SER A 46 -6.29 8.67 23.37
CA SER A 46 -5.66 8.19 24.61
C SER A 46 -5.90 6.69 24.76
N GLN A 47 -4.85 5.95 25.15
CA GLN A 47 -4.99 4.52 25.48
C GLN A 47 -5.39 4.26 26.94
N LYS A 48 -5.26 5.29 27.78
CA LYS A 48 -5.73 5.26 29.16
C LYS A 48 -7.20 5.67 29.15
N LYS A 49 -8.03 4.90 29.84
CA LYS A 49 -9.38 5.36 30.20
C LYS A 49 -9.19 6.56 31.12
N ARG A 50 -9.48 7.75 30.60
CA ARG A 50 -9.53 8.99 31.37
C ARG A 50 -11.00 9.29 31.65
N GLN A 51 -11.36 9.43 32.91
CA GLN A 51 -12.65 9.99 33.33
C GLN A 51 -12.54 11.52 33.39
N GLU A 52 -11.95 12.10 32.35
CA GLU A 52 -11.81 13.55 32.21
C GLU A 52 -12.93 14.06 31.31
N GLU A 53 -13.43 15.25 31.61
CA GLU A 53 -14.31 15.97 30.70
C GLU A 53 -13.57 16.23 29.38
N ARG A 54 -14.27 16.06 28.25
CA ARG A 54 -13.72 16.33 26.92
C ARG A 54 -14.09 17.77 26.57
N PRO A 55 -13.13 18.71 26.54
CA PRO A 55 -13.46 20.11 26.29
C PRO A 55 -13.88 20.33 24.84
N VAL A 56 -14.81 21.26 24.65
CA VAL A 56 -15.26 21.74 23.33
C VAL A 56 -14.13 22.53 22.66
N LEU A 57 -13.93 22.32 21.36
CA LEU A 57 -13.01 23.12 20.55
C LEU A 57 -13.81 24.22 19.86
N LYS A 58 -13.28 25.45 19.82
CA LYS A 58 -13.83 26.52 18.98
C LYS A 58 -13.01 26.63 17.71
N LEU A 59 -13.65 26.53 16.55
CA LEU A 59 -13.01 26.65 15.24
C LEU A 59 -13.77 27.70 14.44
N ASN A 60 -13.13 28.81 14.07
CA ASN A 60 -13.75 29.92 13.35
C ASN A 60 -15.09 30.37 13.97
N GLY A 61 -15.13 30.51 15.30
CA GLY A 61 -16.32 30.89 16.07
C GLY A 61 -17.38 29.81 16.25
N ALA A 62 -17.27 28.64 15.59
CA ALA A 62 -18.17 27.52 15.75
C ALA A 62 -17.68 26.55 16.84
N GLU A 63 -18.62 26.01 17.63
CA GLU A 63 -18.31 24.99 18.63
C GLU A 63 -18.29 23.59 18.01
N VAL A 64 -17.16 22.90 18.13
CA VAL A 64 -16.96 21.52 17.66
C VAL A 64 -16.91 20.59 18.86
N GLN A 65 -17.93 19.74 18.97
CA GLN A 65 -18.08 18.78 20.07
C GLN A 65 -17.12 17.58 19.88
N PRO A 66 -16.43 17.13 20.93
CA PRO A 66 -15.54 15.99 20.86
C PRO A 66 -16.28 14.67 20.62
N MET A 67 -15.78 13.88 19.68
CA MET A 67 -16.33 12.59 19.29
C MET A 67 -15.45 11.44 19.77
N GLU A 68 -16.07 10.29 20.09
CA GLU A 68 -15.34 9.05 20.43
C GLU A 68 -14.62 8.43 19.22
N ALA A 69 -15.06 8.76 18.01
CA ALA A 69 -14.43 8.32 16.79
C ALA A 69 -14.67 9.28 15.64
N VAL A 70 -13.67 9.43 14.78
CA VAL A 70 -13.69 10.33 13.63
C VAL A 70 -13.26 9.59 12.37
N LYS A 71 -13.71 10.08 11.21
CA LYS A 71 -13.42 9.42 9.92
C LYS A 71 -12.47 10.27 9.11
N LEU A 72 -11.21 9.84 9.00
CA LEU A 72 -10.17 10.51 8.23
C LEU A 72 -9.86 9.72 6.96
N VAL A 73 -10.03 10.34 5.79
CA VAL A 73 -9.74 9.75 4.46
C VAL A 73 -10.31 8.32 4.34
N GLY A 74 -11.55 8.10 4.80
CA GLY A 74 -12.21 6.80 4.69
C GLY A 74 -11.88 5.78 5.79
N VAL A 75 -11.02 6.11 6.76
CA VAL A 75 -10.66 5.25 7.89
C VAL A 75 -11.23 5.81 9.18
N TRP A 76 -11.90 4.96 9.97
CA TRP A 76 -12.36 5.33 11.31
C TRP A 76 -11.23 5.22 12.32
N LEU A 77 -11.00 6.32 13.06
CA LEU A 77 -10.07 6.44 14.17
C LEU A 77 -10.88 6.59 15.45
N ASP A 78 -10.93 5.56 16.29
CA ASP A 78 -11.50 5.67 17.64
C ASP A 78 -10.49 6.26 18.63
N GLU A 79 -10.98 6.86 19.71
CA GLU A 79 -10.19 7.52 20.78
C GLU A 79 -9.05 6.64 21.33
N ASN A 80 -9.22 5.31 21.35
CA ASN A 80 -8.22 4.39 21.87
C ASN A 80 -7.29 3.83 20.77
N LEU A 81 -7.48 4.23 19.51
CA LEU A 81 -6.81 3.70 18.32
C LEU A 81 -6.83 2.16 18.30
N THR A 82 -8.00 1.59 18.62
CA THR A 82 -8.26 0.13 18.59
C THR A 82 -8.77 -0.34 17.23
N PHE A 83 -9.24 0.59 16.41
CA PHE A 83 -9.83 0.40 15.09
C PHE A 83 -11.06 -0.52 15.10
N LYS A 84 -11.77 -0.61 16.23
CA LYS A 84 -12.98 -1.45 16.34
C LYS A 84 -14.08 -1.00 15.39
N GLN A 85 -14.32 0.31 15.33
CA GLN A 85 -15.30 0.90 14.43
C GLN A 85 -14.91 0.70 12.96
N GLN A 86 -13.62 0.83 12.63
CA GLN A 86 -13.11 0.54 11.29
C GLN A 86 -13.33 -0.93 10.91
N ALA A 87 -13.04 -1.87 11.82
CA ALA A 87 -13.26 -3.29 11.57
C ALA A 87 -14.75 -3.62 11.39
N ALA A 88 -15.65 -2.98 12.14
CA ALA A 88 -17.09 -3.10 11.95
C ALA A 88 -17.53 -2.52 10.60
N ALA A 89 -17.03 -1.34 10.22
CA ALA A 89 -17.32 -0.73 8.92
C ALA A 89 -16.78 -1.56 7.74
N ALA A 90 -15.62 -2.20 7.88
CA ALA A 90 -15.09 -3.16 6.91
C ALA A 90 -16.00 -4.38 6.77
N GLN A 91 -16.46 -4.95 7.89
CA GLN A 91 -17.41 -6.06 7.89
C GLN A 91 -18.74 -5.68 7.22
N GLY A 92 -19.28 -4.50 7.54
CA GLY A 92 -20.51 -3.97 6.94
C GLY A 92 -20.39 -3.84 5.42
N ARG A 93 -19.30 -3.25 4.92
CA ARG A 93 -18.98 -3.18 3.49
C ARG A 93 -18.91 -4.56 2.85
N GLY A 94 -18.28 -5.53 3.52
CA GLY A 94 -18.22 -6.90 3.05
C GLY A 94 -19.62 -7.52 2.90
N HIS A 95 -20.48 -7.36 3.91
CA HIS A 95 -21.87 -7.83 3.85
C HIS A 95 -22.68 -7.16 2.75
N GLU A 96 -22.53 -5.84 2.57
CA GLU A 96 -23.22 -5.09 1.52
C GLU A 96 -22.89 -5.65 0.12
N TRP A 97 -21.60 -5.86 -0.18
CA TRP A 97 -21.18 -6.43 -1.45
C TRP A 97 -21.63 -7.88 -1.64
N LEU A 98 -21.54 -8.70 -0.60
CA LEU A 98 -22.06 -10.07 -0.68
C LEU A 98 -23.57 -10.11 -0.91
N ALA A 99 -24.34 -9.19 -0.32
CA ALA A 99 -25.77 -9.10 -0.58
C ALA A 99 -26.04 -8.75 -2.06
N LYS A 100 -25.25 -7.87 -2.67
CA LYS A 100 -25.32 -7.54 -4.10
C LYS A 100 -24.98 -8.75 -4.96
N PHE A 101 -23.90 -9.47 -4.66
CA PHE A 101 -23.50 -10.66 -5.41
C PHE A 101 -24.55 -11.77 -5.31
N ARG A 102 -25.14 -11.98 -4.13
CA ARG A 102 -26.21 -12.95 -3.94
C ARG A 102 -27.42 -12.70 -4.84
N ARG A 103 -27.73 -11.43 -5.13
CA ARG A 103 -28.88 -11.07 -6.01
C ARG A 103 -28.66 -11.46 -7.47
N ILE A 104 -27.41 -11.45 -7.92
CA ILE A 104 -27.03 -11.77 -9.31
C ILE A 104 -26.58 -13.23 -9.48
N ALA A 105 -26.10 -13.88 -8.40
CA ALA A 105 -25.68 -15.29 -8.39
C ALA A 105 -26.88 -16.24 -8.24
N ARG A 106 -27.90 -16.08 -9.10
CA ARG A 106 -29.09 -16.94 -9.13
C ARG A 106 -28.77 -18.29 -9.79
N VAL A 107 -29.41 -19.35 -9.31
CA VAL A 107 -29.23 -20.72 -9.85
C VAL A 107 -29.64 -20.81 -11.33
N SER A 108 -30.67 -20.07 -11.73
CA SER A 108 -31.10 -19.93 -13.12
C SER A 108 -30.94 -18.49 -13.59
N GLY A 109 -30.33 -18.31 -14.76
CA GLY A 109 -30.10 -17.00 -15.39
C GLY A 109 -29.16 -16.05 -14.64
N GLY A 110 -28.44 -16.55 -13.62
CA GLY A 110 -27.50 -15.76 -12.83
C GLY A 110 -26.05 -15.87 -13.31
N VAL A 111 -25.18 -15.09 -12.68
CA VAL A 111 -23.73 -15.18 -12.91
C VAL A 111 -23.15 -16.45 -12.29
N GLY A 112 -22.25 -17.10 -13.02
CA GLY A 112 -21.65 -18.35 -12.58
C GLY A 112 -20.66 -18.19 -11.40
N PRO A 113 -20.32 -19.26 -10.68
CA PRO A 113 -19.38 -19.25 -9.55
C PRO A 113 -18.05 -18.53 -9.82
N GLY A 114 -17.45 -18.78 -10.98
CA GLY A 114 -16.19 -18.14 -11.39
C GLY A 114 -16.31 -16.61 -11.52
N GLN A 115 -17.45 -16.11 -11.98
CA GLN A 115 -17.72 -14.67 -12.06
C GLN A 115 -17.95 -14.07 -10.66
N VAL A 116 -18.69 -14.75 -9.79
CA VAL A 116 -18.88 -14.33 -8.39
C VAL A 116 -17.54 -14.25 -7.66
N ARG A 117 -16.67 -15.25 -7.85
CA ARG A 117 -15.30 -15.26 -7.31
C ARG A 117 -14.48 -14.06 -7.79
N ARG A 118 -14.56 -13.74 -9.09
CA ARG A 118 -13.90 -12.55 -9.66
C ARG A 118 -14.43 -11.26 -9.05
N LEU A 119 -15.75 -11.11 -8.91
CA LEU A 119 -16.36 -9.94 -8.27
C LEU A 119 -15.96 -9.81 -6.79
N TYR A 120 -15.93 -10.92 -6.05
CA TYR A 120 -15.46 -10.94 -4.67
C TYR A 120 -14.02 -10.45 -4.56
N SER A 121 -13.12 -11.01 -5.38
CA SER A 121 -11.69 -10.70 -5.35
C SER A 121 -11.38 -9.28 -5.84
N ALA A 122 -12.09 -8.81 -6.87
CA ALA A 122 -11.84 -7.51 -7.50
C ALA A 122 -12.54 -6.34 -6.82
N ILE A 123 -13.65 -6.59 -6.09
CA ILE A 123 -14.48 -5.51 -5.52
C ILE A 123 -14.58 -5.65 -4.00
N CYS A 124 -15.10 -6.77 -3.49
CA CYS A 124 -15.39 -6.92 -2.06
C CYS A 124 -14.11 -6.86 -1.22
N VAL A 125 -13.09 -7.65 -1.60
CA VAL A 125 -11.82 -7.69 -0.87
C VAL A 125 -11.14 -6.30 -0.82
N PRO A 126 -10.92 -5.57 -1.93
CA PRO A 126 -10.33 -4.23 -1.88
C PRO A 126 -11.16 -3.21 -1.10
N ARG A 127 -12.50 -3.25 -1.20
CA ARG A 127 -13.39 -2.31 -0.50
C ARG A 127 -13.43 -2.55 1.01
N MET A 128 -13.38 -3.82 1.42
CA MET A 128 -13.34 -4.26 2.81
C MET A 128 -11.98 -3.98 3.45
N LEU A 129 -10.88 -4.25 2.74
CA LEU A 129 -9.51 -4.12 3.24
C LEU A 129 -8.86 -2.77 2.91
N TYR A 130 -9.67 -1.74 2.64
CA TYR A 130 -9.18 -0.39 2.40
C TYR A 130 -8.32 0.08 3.59
N ALA A 131 -7.11 0.58 3.28
CA ALA A 131 -6.10 1.03 4.23
C ALA A 131 -5.76 -0.01 5.32
N ALA A 132 -5.82 -1.31 5.01
CA ALA A 132 -5.49 -2.39 5.94
C ALA A 132 -4.16 -2.18 6.68
N GLU A 133 -3.16 -1.58 6.03
CA GLU A 133 -1.87 -1.23 6.61
C GLU A 133 -1.92 -0.22 7.78
N VAL A 134 -3.04 0.48 7.95
CA VAL A 134 -3.27 1.46 9.03
C VAL A 134 -3.99 0.84 10.22
N TRP A 135 -4.79 -0.22 10.04
CA TRP A 135 -5.68 -0.71 11.10
C TRP A 135 -5.63 -2.21 11.36
N LEU A 136 -4.87 -2.97 10.57
CA LEU A 136 -4.57 -4.38 10.80
C LEU A 136 -3.09 -4.58 11.18
N ALA A 137 -2.83 -5.67 11.88
CA ALA A 137 -1.48 -6.10 12.25
C ALA A 137 -1.15 -7.46 11.59
N PRO A 138 0.13 -7.74 11.29
CA PRO A 138 0.56 -9.01 10.71
C PRO A 138 0.22 -10.20 11.62
N VAL A 139 -0.30 -11.27 11.01
CA VAL A 139 -0.71 -12.50 11.73
C VAL A 139 0.49 -13.22 12.34
N ARG A 140 1.68 -13.02 11.76
CA ARG A 140 2.95 -13.63 12.19
C ARG A 140 3.48 -13.07 13.51
N GLN A 141 3.10 -11.85 13.88
CA GLN A 141 3.41 -11.27 15.18
C GLN A 141 2.28 -11.51 16.16
N ARG A 142 2.23 -12.73 16.70
CA ARG A 142 1.48 -12.97 17.93
C ARG A 142 2.24 -12.30 19.06
N VAL A 143 1.84 -11.09 19.44
CA VAL A 143 2.40 -10.41 20.61
C VAL A 143 2.00 -11.20 21.85
N SER A 144 2.97 -11.83 22.51
CA SER A 144 2.81 -12.39 23.85
C SER A 144 2.82 -11.24 24.88
N GLY A 145 1.90 -11.25 25.84
CA GLY A 145 1.81 -10.23 26.91
C GLY A 145 0.60 -9.26 26.82
N GLU A 146 0.61 -8.22 27.66
CA GLU A 146 -0.50 -7.25 27.89
C GLU A 146 -0.95 -6.46 26.64
N ASN A 147 -0.13 -6.43 25.58
CA ASN A 147 -0.44 -5.75 24.31
C ASN A 147 -1.43 -6.50 23.38
N ARG A 148 -2.11 -7.53 23.90
CA ARG A 148 -3.19 -8.29 23.21
C ARG A 148 -4.31 -7.43 22.60
N ARG A 149 -4.51 -6.19 23.08
CA ARG A 149 -5.55 -5.28 22.58
C ARG A 149 -5.43 -4.95 21.09
N ARG A 150 -4.26 -5.18 20.46
CA ARG A 150 -4.00 -4.92 19.03
C ARG A 150 -3.68 -6.18 18.22
N ASP A 151 -3.97 -7.37 18.74
CA ASP A 151 -3.65 -8.63 18.05
C ASP A 151 -4.47 -8.87 16.76
N GLY A 152 -5.38 -7.96 16.41
CA GLY A 152 -6.19 -8.03 15.21
C GLY A 152 -7.16 -9.22 15.16
N ARG A 153 -7.27 -10.06 16.20
CA ARG A 153 -8.11 -11.28 16.17
C ARG A 153 -9.58 -10.97 15.98
N ALA A 154 -10.08 -9.95 16.67
CA ALA A 154 -11.47 -9.53 16.54
C ALA A 154 -11.79 -9.04 15.12
N ALA A 155 -10.88 -8.24 14.53
CA ALA A 155 -10.99 -7.81 13.14
C ALA A 155 -10.89 -9.00 12.18
N MET A 156 -9.90 -9.88 12.37
CA MET A 156 -9.70 -11.06 11.54
C MET A 156 -10.91 -11.98 11.57
N LYS A 157 -11.51 -12.25 12.74
CA LYS A 157 -12.74 -13.06 12.87
C LYS A 157 -13.89 -12.47 12.05
N LYS A 158 -14.05 -11.14 12.04
CA LYS A 158 -15.05 -10.46 11.22
C LYS A 158 -14.77 -10.65 9.72
N LEU A 159 -13.51 -10.48 9.29
CA LEU A 159 -13.10 -10.66 7.89
C LEU A 159 -13.26 -12.13 7.43
N THR A 160 -12.86 -13.09 8.26
CA THR A 160 -13.08 -14.52 8.02
C THR A 160 -14.57 -14.84 7.87
N SER A 161 -15.43 -14.24 8.69
CA SER A 161 -16.89 -14.43 8.54
C SER A 161 -17.41 -13.97 7.17
N ILE A 162 -16.89 -12.87 6.61
CA ILE A 162 -17.23 -12.42 5.26
C ILE A 162 -16.72 -13.42 4.22
N GLN A 163 -15.45 -13.81 4.32
CA GLN A 163 -14.86 -14.76 3.36
C GLN A 163 -15.61 -16.09 3.36
N MET A 164 -15.98 -16.63 4.52
CA MET A 164 -16.77 -17.87 4.62
C MET A 164 -18.15 -17.76 3.97
N LYS A 165 -18.79 -16.59 4.00
CA LYS A 165 -20.05 -16.37 3.27
C LYS A 165 -19.82 -16.31 1.76
N ALA A 166 -18.70 -15.71 1.33
CA ALA A 166 -18.31 -15.66 -0.07
C ALA A 166 -17.96 -17.05 -0.62
N ALA A 167 -17.11 -17.80 0.08
CA ALA A 167 -16.66 -19.13 -0.30
C ALA A 167 -17.85 -20.10 -0.46
N ARG A 168 -18.82 -20.08 0.46
CA ARG A 168 -20.06 -20.87 0.32
C ARG A 168 -20.88 -20.47 -0.90
N MET A 169 -20.99 -19.18 -1.18
CA MET A 169 -21.72 -18.69 -2.36
C MET A 169 -21.06 -19.14 -3.67
N ILE A 170 -19.73 -19.24 -3.68
CA ILE A 170 -18.95 -19.64 -4.86
C ILE A 170 -18.96 -21.16 -5.01
N ALA A 171 -18.58 -21.90 -3.96
CA ALA A 171 -18.44 -23.36 -4.02
C ALA A 171 -19.77 -24.12 -3.86
N GLY A 172 -20.86 -23.46 -3.48
CA GLY A 172 -22.14 -24.13 -3.19
C GLY A 172 -22.14 -24.98 -1.91
N GLY A 173 -21.16 -24.78 -1.02
CA GLY A 173 -20.98 -25.60 0.18
C GLY A 173 -21.99 -25.31 1.31
N MET A 174 -22.18 -26.31 2.17
CA MET A 174 -23.10 -26.23 3.31
C MET A 174 -22.61 -25.24 4.38
N VAL A 175 -23.52 -24.85 5.27
CA VAL A 175 -23.16 -24.00 6.43
C VAL A 175 -22.13 -24.70 7.34
N SER A 176 -22.21 -26.03 7.45
CA SER A 176 -21.30 -26.87 8.24
C SER A 176 -19.95 -27.16 7.59
N SER A 177 -19.74 -26.79 6.31
CA SER A 177 -18.49 -27.09 5.61
C SER A 177 -17.29 -26.39 6.28
N PRO A 178 -16.16 -27.11 6.48
CA PRO A 178 -14.93 -26.53 7.03
C PRO A 178 -14.42 -25.34 6.23
N ALA A 179 -13.82 -24.37 6.94
CA ALA A 179 -13.43 -23.09 6.37
C ALA A 179 -12.28 -23.18 5.35
N ASP A 180 -11.24 -23.92 5.72
CA ASP A 180 -10.07 -24.23 4.90
C ASP A 180 -10.45 -24.98 3.63
N LEU A 181 -11.34 -25.96 3.74
CA LEU A 181 -11.84 -26.72 2.61
C LEU A 181 -12.67 -25.86 1.65
N LEU A 182 -13.53 -24.99 2.19
CA LEU A 182 -14.32 -24.04 1.39
C LEU A 182 -13.44 -23.05 0.63
N ASP A 183 -12.42 -22.48 1.28
CA ASP A 183 -11.48 -21.57 0.65
C ASP A 183 -10.73 -22.26 -0.51
N ALA A 184 -10.29 -23.52 -0.30
CA ALA A 184 -9.64 -24.31 -1.34
C ALA A 184 -10.55 -24.59 -2.54
N HIS A 185 -11.79 -25.06 -2.31
CA HIS A 185 -12.74 -25.34 -3.39
C HIS A 185 -13.23 -24.08 -4.11
N ALA A 186 -13.28 -22.93 -3.42
CA ALA A 186 -13.63 -21.65 -4.02
C ALA A 186 -12.45 -20.98 -4.74
N ASP A 187 -11.26 -21.60 -4.75
CA ASP A 187 -10.00 -21.03 -5.23
C ASP A 187 -9.74 -19.64 -4.61
N LEU A 188 -9.93 -19.54 -3.29
CA LEU A 188 -9.71 -18.35 -2.50
C LEU A 188 -8.50 -18.54 -1.59
N LEU A 189 -7.62 -17.54 -1.58
CA LEU A 189 -6.56 -17.48 -0.58
C LEU A 189 -7.21 -17.22 0.81
N PRO A 190 -6.85 -17.97 1.86
CA PRO A 190 -7.32 -17.69 3.22
C PRO A 190 -7.15 -16.21 3.60
N ILE A 191 -8.18 -15.61 4.19
CA ILE A 191 -8.23 -14.14 4.39
C ILE A 191 -7.06 -13.60 5.20
N ASN A 192 -6.53 -14.40 6.13
CA ASN A 192 -5.35 -14.07 6.92
C ASN A 192 -4.10 -13.93 6.04
N LEU A 193 -3.96 -14.77 5.00
CA LEU A 193 -2.87 -14.68 4.02
C LEU A 193 -3.10 -13.55 3.01
N VAL A 194 -4.35 -13.22 2.68
CA VAL A 194 -4.66 -12.02 1.89
C VAL A 194 -4.22 -10.75 2.62
N VAL A 195 -4.55 -10.65 3.92
CA VAL A 195 -4.09 -9.55 4.77
C VAL A 195 -2.57 -9.54 4.88
N ASP A 196 -1.93 -10.68 5.14
CA ASP A 196 -0.46 -10.78 5.20
C ASP A 196 0.20 -10.32 3.89
N LYS A 197 -0.36 -10.68 2.73
CA LYS A 197 0.09 -10.22 1.42
C LYS A 197 -0.02 -8.69 1.27
N ILE A 198 -1.12 -8.09 1.70
CA ILE A 198 -1.31 -6.63 1.66
C ILE A 198 -0.30 -5.92 2.57
N LEU A 199 -0.14 -6.41 3.80
CA LEU A 199 0.79 -5.82 4.77
C LEU A 199 2.25 -6.00 4.34
N HIS A 200 2.62 -7.13 3.75
CA HIS A 200 3.94 -7.33 3.14
C HIS A 200 4.19 -6.34 1.99
N ARG A 201 3.21 -6.13 1.10
CA ARG A 201 3.32 -5.11 0.04
C ARG A 201 3.45 -3.70 0.62
N ALA A 202 2.79 -3.41 1.74
CA ALA A 202 2.98 -2.15 2.46
C ALA A 202 4.41 -2.04 3.02
N ALA A 203 4.96 -3.10 3.60
CA ALA A 203 6.35 -3.12 4.06
C ALA A 203 7.35 -2.81 2.94
N VAL A 204 7.17 -3.42 1.76
CA VAL A 204 8.03 -3.15 0.58
C VAL A 204 7.88 -1.70 0.12
N ARG A 205 6.66 -1.16 0.08
CA ARG A 205 6.43 0.26 -0.22
C ARG A 205 7.11 1.16 0.80
N TYR A 206 7.00 0.87 2.09
CA TYR A 206 7.65 1.62 3.17
C TYR A 206 9.17 1.57 3.08
N ALA A 207 9.75 0.42 2.74
CA ALA A 207 11.19 0.29 2.59
C ALA A 207 11.75 1.03 1.35
N SER A 208 10.93 1.21 0.31
CA SER A 208 11.34 1.87 -0.93
C SER A 208 11.07 3.38 -0.96
N ILE A 209 10.55 4.00 0.10
CA ILE A 209 10.24 5.43 0.08
C ILE A 209 11.51 6.31 0.05
N PRO A 210 11.52 7.38 -0.75
CA PRO A 210 12.64 8.32 -0.78
C PRO A 210 12.75 9.13 0.50
N GLU A 211 13.93 9.70 0.74
CA GLU A 211 14.22 10.58 1.88
C GLU A 211 13.27 11.78 1.97
N SER A 212 12.78 12.27 0.82
CA SER A 212 11.81 13.36 0.77
C SER A 212 10.40 12.99 1.27
N HIS A 213 10.13 11.71 1.54
CA HIS A 213 8.80 11.26 1.95
C HIS A 213 8.61 11.43 3.47
N PRO A 214 7.46 11.96 3.95
CA PRO A 214 7.26 12.22 5.39
C PRO A 214 7.42 10.99 6.30
N LEU A 215 7.14 9.80 5.78
CA LEU A 215 7.30 8.54 6.52
C LEU A 215 8.73 7.97 6.53
N HIS A 216 9.69 8.59 5.82
CA HIS A 216 11.04 8.02 5.66
C HIS A 216 11.72 7.76 7.00
N GLU A 217 11.78 8.78 7.85
CA GLU A 217 12.36 8.67 9.19
C GLU A 217 11.57 7.73 10.09
N GLU A 218 10.23 7.78 10.03
CA GLU A 218 9.37 6.92 10.86
C GLU A 218 9.53 5.44 10.52
N VAL A 219 9.71 5.09 9.24
CA VAL A 219 10.01 3.71 8.82
C VAL A 219 11.38 3.28 9.36
N ARG A 220 12.40 4.13 9.26
CA ARG A 220 13.74 3.81 9.78
C ARG A 220 13.75 3.64 11.30
N LYS A 221 13.03 4.50 12.03
CA LYS A 221 12.81 4.35 13.49
C LYS A 221 12.09 3.03 13.79
N ALA A 222 11.05 2.69 13.04
CA ALA A 222 10.32 1.45 13.22
C ALA A 222 11.20 0.20 13.04
N VAL A 223 12.11 0.22 12.05
CA VAL A 223 13.08 -0.87 11.84
C VAL A 223 14.16 -0.89 12.93
N ARG A 224 14.67 0.28 13.32
CA ARG A 224 15.76 0.41 14.30
C ARG A 224 15.34 -0.05 15.69
N TYR A 225 14.19 0.44 16.16
CA TYR A 225 13.70 0.16 17.52
C TYR A 225 12.88 -1.13 17.57
N GLY A 226 12.31 -1.57 16.45
CA GLY A 226 11.48 -2.76 16.37
C GLY A 226 10.26 -2.67 17.29
N HIS A 227 10.38 -3.26 18.48
CA HIS A 227 9.29 -3.31 19.46
C HIS A 227 9.23 -2.05 20.34
N VAL A 228 8.29 -1.17 20.03
CA VAL A 228 8.02 0.02 20.83
C VAL A 228 7.10 -0.30 22.01
N LYS A 229 7.56 -0.01 23.24
CA LYS A 229 6.81 -0.28 24.47
C LYS A 229 5.55 0.58 24.63
N LYS A 230 5.61 1.87 24.23
CA LYS A 230 4.51 2.83 24.36
C LYS A 230 3.95 3.22 23.00
N HIS A 231 2.63 3.19 22.85
CA HIS A 231 1.92 3.64 21.64
C HIS A 231 2.43 3.05 20.31
N PRO A 232 2.65 1.72 20.18
CA PRO A 232 3.17 1.14 18.94
C PRO A 232 2.23 1.36 17.75
N ALA A 233 2.62 2.17 16.77
CA ALA A 233 1.83 2.38 15.55
C ALA A 233 1.84 1.14 14.62
N PRO A 234 0.83 0.97 13.73
CA PRO A 234 0.76 -0.12 12.73
C PRO A 234 2.06 -0.37 11.96
N ILE A 235 2.77 0.70 11.59
CA ILE A 235 4.05 0.64 10.89
C ILE A 235 5.12 -0.15 11.66
N HIS A 236 5.13 -0.06 13.00
CA HIS A 236 6.06 -0.83 13.85
C HIS A 236 5.78 -2.32 13.77
N PHE A 237 4.50 -2.73 13.79
CA PHE A 237 4.14 -4.14 13.66
C PHE A 237 4.50 -4.68 12.27
N ILE A 238 4.23 -3.91 11.22
CA ILE A 238 4.58 -4.28 9.83
C ILE A 238 6.09 -4.46 9.69
N MET A 239 6.89 -3.44 10.05
CA MET A 239 8.35 -3.49 9.87
C MET A 239 9.02 -4.53 10.79
N THR A 240 8.46 -4.81 11.97
CA THR A 240 9.00 -5.84 12.86
C THR A 240 8.61 -7.25 12.42
N ALA A 241 7.46 -7.43 11.75
CA ALA A 241 7.02 -8.73 11.23
C ALA A 241 7.81 -9.15 9.98
N TYR A 242 8.09 -8.21 9.07
CA TYR A 242 8.75 -8.48 7.78
C TYR A 242 10.21 -8.04 7.81
N LYS A 243 11.01 -8.64 8.69
CA LYS A 243 12.41 -8.23 8.98
C LYS A 243 13.38 -8.30 7.79
N ASP A 244 13.01 -9.08 6.77
CA ASP A 244 13.79 -9.23 5.55
C ASP A 244 13.66 -8.02 4.62
N VAL A 245 12.58 -7.25 4.77
CA VAL A 245 12.29 -6.05 3.99
C VAL A 245 12.81 -4.82 4.74
N ARG A 246 14.04 -4.40 4.44
CA ARG A 246 14.69 -3.25 5.10
C ARG A 246 14.95 -2.09 4.13
N PRO A 247 14.79 -0.83 4.58
CA PRO A 247 15.03 0.34 3.72
C PRO A 247 16.44 0.40 3.10
N ASN A 248 17.45 -0.16 3.76
CA ASN A 248 18.83 -0.20 3.26
C ASN A 248 19.12 -1.39 2.33
N ARG A 249 18.16 -2.29 2.12
CA ARG A 249 18.28 -3.48 1.25
C ARG A 249 17.30 -3.46 0.08
N VAL A 250 16.46 -2.45 0.00
CA VAL A 250 15.44 -2.28 -1.02
C VAL A 250 15.76 -1.01 -1.80
N GLU A 251 15.63 -1.08 -3.12
CA GLU A 251 15.79 0.09 -3.98
C GLU A 251 14.82 1.21 -3.57
N THR A 252 15.32 2.44 -3.53
CA THR A 252 14.48 3.62 -3.32
C THR A 252 13.71 3.95 -4.59
N ILE A 253 12.39 3.80 -4.56
CA ILE A 253 11.50 4.15 -5.67
C ILE A 253 11.12 5.63 -5.53
N ARG A 254 11.72 6.46 -6.36
CA ARG A 254 11.32 7.87 -6.47
C ARG A 254 9.99 7.95 -7.21
N ALA A 255 9.01 8.64 -6.62
CA ALA A 255 7.77 8.93 -7.32
C ALA A 255 8.09 9.75 -8.57
N VAL A 256 7.94 9.13 -9.74
CA VAL A 256 8.11 9.80 -11.03
C VAL A 256 6.96 10.78 -11.17
N ARG A 257 7.22 12.07 -10.89
CA ARG A 257 6.25 13.17 -10.98
C ARG A 257 5.98 13.53 -12.45
N ARG A 258 5.42 12.60 -13.21
CA ARG A 258 4.92 12.87 -14.55
C ARG A 258 3.40 13.02 -14.49
N LYS A 259 2.86 14.02 -15.17
CA LYS A 259 1.40 14.28 -15.22
C LYS A 259 0.70 13.05 -15.82
N ALA A 260 -0.59 12.84 -15.50
CA ALA A 260 -1.37 11.66 -15.91
C ALA A 260 -1.58 11.48 -17.44
N GLY A 261 -0.99 12.33 -18.28
CA GLY A 261 -0.95 12.19 -19.74
C GLY A 261 0.47 12.35 -20.31
N TRP A 262 1.50 12.21 -19.48
CA TRP A 262 2.88 12.29 -19.94
C TRP A 262 3.17 11.14 -20.89
N LYS A 263 3.45 11.49 -22.15
CA LYS A 263 4.00 10.57 -23.13
C LYS A 263 5.51 10.72 -23.09
N ALA A 264 6.22 9.60 -22.97
CA ALA A 264 7.66 9.61 -23.15
C ALA A 264 7.96 10.19 -24.54
N GLY A 265 8.98 11.05 -24.67
CA GLY A 265 9.48 11.49 -25.97
C GLY A 265 10.20 10.39 -26.76
N LEU A 266 10.05 9.13 -26.32
CA LEU A 266 10.64 7.94 -26.89
C LEU A 266 9.60 7.27 -27.77
N LYS A 267 9.91 7.10 -29.06
CA LYS A 267 9.14 6.22 -29.93
C LYS A 267 9.57 4.79 -29.63
N VAL A 268 8.67 4.00 -29.05
CA VAL A 268 8.89 2.57 -28.80
C VAL A 268 8.25 1.80 -29.95
N GLN A 269 9.05 0.98 -30.62
CA GLN A 269 8.61 0.07 -31.66
C GLN A 269 9.09 -1.33 -31.30
N VAL A 270 8.17 -2.30 -31.34
CA VAL A 270 8.45 -3.72 -31.12
C VAL A 270 8.04 -4.43 -32.40
N ASP A 271 9.02 -4.93 -33.14
CA ASP A 271 8.79 -5.65 -34.40
C ASP A 271 8.37 -7.10 -34.12
N ALA A 272 7.70 -7.75 -35.08
CA ALA A 272 7.14 -9.09 -34.87
C ALA A 272 8.21 -10.18 -34.87
N THR A 273 9.30 -9.96 -35.63
CA THR A 273 10.42 -10.90 -35.74
C THR A 273 11.76 -10.22 -35.50
N LYS A 274 12.79 -11.03 -35.21
CA LYS A 274 14.16 -10.55 -35.02
C LYS A 274 14.76 -10.03 -36.32
N GLU A 275 14.36 -10.62 -37.44
CA GLU A 275 14.79 -10.29 -38.80
C GLU A 275 14.28 -8.90 -39.18
N GLU A 276 12.98 -8.63 -38.97
CA GLU A 276 12.39 -7.30 -39.19
C GLU A 276 13.07 -6.22 -38.34
N ALA A 277 13.36 -6.53 -37.06
CA ALA A 277 14.06 -5.60 -36.18
C ALA A 277 15.49 -5.27 -36.66
N LYS A 278 16.20 -6.26 -37.23
CA LYS A 278 17.53 -6.05 -37.81
C LYS A 278 17.47 -5.19 -39.08
N GLU A 279 16.56 -5.48 -39.99
CA GLU A 279 16.38 -4.71 -41.21
C GLU A 279 16.06 -3.25 -40.91
N ARG A 280 15.14 -3.01 -39.96
CA ARG A 280 14.83 -1.65 -39.49
C ARG A 280 16.03 -0.95 -38.85
N ALA A 281 16.78 -1.65 -37.99
CA ALA A 281 17.96 -1.08 -37.36
C ALA A 281 19.05 -0.69 -38.38
N LEU A 282 19.18 -1.45 -39.47
CA LEU A 282 20.06 -1.13 -40.59
C LEU A 282 19.54 0.07 -41.38
N ALA A 283 18.25 0.10 -41.69
CA ALA A 283 17.59 1.17 -42.45
C ALA A 283 17.45 2.50 -41.69
N GLU A 284 17.56 2.49 -40.36
CA GLU A 284 17.46 3.69 -39.52
C GLU A 284 18.56 4.72 -39.88
N PRO A 285 18.23 5.94 -40.33
CA PRO A 285 19.22 6.93 -40.79
C PRO A 285 19.94 7.67 -39.67
N SER A 286 19.59 7.43 -38.41
CA SER A 286 20.21 8.09 -37.26
C SER A 286 21.74 7.93 -37.24
N ARG A 287 22.45 9.07 -37.16
CA ARG A 287 23.92 9.13 -37.06
C ARG A 287 24.46 8.33 -35.87
N VAL A 288 23.80 8.41 -34.72
CA VAL A 288 24.18 7.70 -33.49
C VAL A 288 23.21 6.55 -33.27
N LYS A 289 23.73 5.33 -33.21
CA LYS A 289 22.96 4.13 -32.87
C LYS A 289 23.57 3.44 -31.66
N LEU A 290 22.73 3.08 -30.71
CA LEU A 290 23.10 2.30 -29.54
C LEU A 290 22.43 0.94 -29.62
N PHE A 291 23.21 -0.11 -29.39
CA PHE A 291 22.72 -1.47 -29.30
C PHE A 291 23.07 -2.02 -27.92
N SER A 292 22.13 -2.73 -27.31
CA SER A 292 22.36 -3.47 -26.07
C SER A 292 21.78 -4.87 -26.22
N ASP A 293 22.42 -5.84 -25.57
CA ASP A 293 21.93 -7.21 -25.52
C ASP A 293 22.30 -7.88 -24.19
N GLY A 294 21.45 -8.78 -23.72
CA GLY A 294 21.64 -9.63 -22.56
C GLY A 294 21.71 -11.09 -22.97
N SER A 295 22.74 -11.80 -22.53
CA SER A 295 22.96 -13.21 -22.90
C SER A 295 23.06 -14.12 -21.69
N LEU A 296 22.63 -15.36 -21.89
CA LEU A 296 22.86 -16.49 -20.99
C LEU A 296 23.52 -17.60 -21.79
N VAL A 297 24.78 -17.89 -21.49
CA VAL A 297 25.57 -18.93 -22.17
C VAL A 297 26.28 -19.76 -21.09
N ASP A 298 26.17 -21.08 -21.18
CA ASP A 298 26.82 -22.03 -20.27
C ASP A 298 26.64 -21.72 -18.77
N GLY A 299 25.44 -21.30 -18.38
CA GLY A 299 25.10 -20.96 -16.99
C GLY A 299 25.72 -19.66 -16.47
N LYS A 300 26.28 -18.84 -17.37
CA LYS A 300 26.83 -17.50 -17.10
C LYS A 300 26.01 -16.43 -17.81
N VAL A 301 25.80 -15.33 -17.12
CA VAL A 301 25.01 -14.19 -17.59
C VAL A 301 25.94 -13.05 -17.93
N GLY A 302 25.81 -12.52 -19.15
CA GLY A 302 26.61 -11.40 -19.65
C GLY A 302 25.76 -10.35 -20.34
N ALA A 303 26.22 -9.11 -20.33
CA ALA A 303 25.59 -7.98 -21.00
C ALA A 303 26.59 -7.28 -21.92
N ALA A 304 26.11 -6.70 -23.02
CA ALA A 304 26.92 -5.91 -23.92
C ALA A 304 26.20 -4.63 -24.34
N GLY A 305 26.98 -3.60 -24.62
CA GLY A 305 26.54 -2.32 -25.18
C GLY A 305 27.50 -1.88 -26.29
N VAL A 306 26.96 -1.41 -27.41
CA VAL A 306 27.73 -0.98 -28.59
C VAL A 306 27.23 0.38 -29.06
N LEU A 307 28.17 1.31 -29.23
CA LEU A 307 27.95 2.60 -29.87
C LEU A 307 28.44 2.56 -31.31
N MET A 308 27.54 2.88 -32.24
CA MET A 308 27.86 3.14 -33.63
C MET A 308 27.62 4.61 -33.97
N ILE A 309 28.59 5.23 -34.66
CA ILE A 309 28.47 6.57 -35.23
C ILE A 309 28.75 6.48 -36.72
N ASP A 310 27.83 7.00 -37.54
CA ASP A 310 27.91 7.01 -39.00
C ASP A 310 28.17 5.60 -39.58
N GLY A 311 27.47 4.60 -39.03
CA GLY A 311 27.59 3.18 -39.44
C GLY A 311 28.85 2.46 -38.95
N VAL A 312 29.72 3.12 -38.18
CA VAL A 312 30.98 2.52 -37.68
C VAL A 312 30.91 2.34 -36.17
N VAL A 313 31.28 1.16 -35.68
CA VAL A 313 31.44 0.89 -34.24
C VAL A 313 32.54 1.79 -33.68
N LYS A 314 32.20 2.65 -32.71
CA LYS A 314 33.15 3.56 -32.05
C LYS A 314 33.59 3.08 -30.68
N ARG A 315 32.65 2.52 -29.91
CA ARG A 315 32.91 1.95 -28.57
C ARG A 315 32.03 0.74 -28.35
N GLN A 316 32.57 -0.22 -27.60
CA GLN A 316 31.84 -1.39 -27.14
C GLN A 316 32.26 -1.70 -25.71
N LYS A 317 31.30 -2.13 -24.90
CA LYS A 317 31.51 -2.60 -23.53
C LYS A 317 30.79 -3.92 -23.35
N GLY A 318 31.41 -4.81 -22.59
CA GLY A 318 30.82 -6.08 -22.17
C GLY A 318 31.09 -6.31 -20.70
N LEU A 319 30.11 -6.86 -19.99
CA LEU A 319 30.23 -7.22 -18.58
C LEU A 319 29.69 -8.62 -18.33
N LEU A 320 30.49 -9.47 -17.70
CA LEU A 320 30.04 -10.73 -17.14
C LEU A 320 29.43 -10.46 -15.77
N LEU A 321 28.11 -10.61 -15.62
CA LEU A 321 27.43 -10.42 -14.34
C LEU A 321 27.74 -11.54 -13.35
N GLY A 322 27.78 -12.78 -13.84
CA GLY A 322 28.09 -13.94 -13.01
C GLY A 322 27.24 -15.15 -13.33
N SER A 323 26.99 -16.01 -12.33
CA SER A 323 26.22 -17.24 -12.52
C SER A 323 24.72 -16.96 -12.67
N ALA A 324 24.08 -17.74 -13.54
CA ALA A 324 22.62 -17.77 -13.74
C ALA A 324 21.82 -18.17 -12.49
N ARG A 325 22.50 -18.64 -11.43
CA ARG A 325 21.88 -18.88 -10.11
C ARG A 325 21.57 -17.60 -9.35
N HIS A 326 22.29 -16.52 -9.63
CA HIS A 326 22.18 -15.25 -8.93
C HIS A 326 21.67 -14.13 -9.82
N TYR A 327 21.94 -14.21 -11.13
CA TYR A 327 21.57 -13.19 -12.09
C TYR A 327 20.67 -13.73 -13.20
N GLY A 328 19.75 -12.90 -13.67
CA GLY A 328 18.82 -13.23 -14.76
C GLY A 328 19.14 -12.50 -16.07
N VAL A 329 18.64 -13.02 -17.19
CA VAL A 329 18.76 -12.35 -18.51
C VAL A 329 18.12 -10.96 -18.50
N TYR A 330 17.01 -10.77 -17.78
CA TYR A 330 16.37 -9.45 -17.64
C TYR A 330 17.26 -8.42 -16.92
N GLU A 331 18.06 -8.86 -15.95
CA GLU A 331 19.04 -7.98 -15.31
C GLU A 331 20.19 -7.65 -16.27
N ALA A 332 20.61 -8.63 -17.08
CA ALA A 332 21.61 -8.43 -18.13
C ALA A 332 21.14 -7.44 -19.19
N GLU A 333 19.87 -7.50 -19.62
CA GLU A 333 19.26 -6.53 -20.53
C GLU A 333 19.32 -5.11 -19.96
N GLY A 334 18.95 -4.96 -18.67
CA GLY A 334 19.04 -3.67 -17.97
C GLY A 334 20.48 -3.14 -17.88
N VAL A 335 21.44 -4.01 -17.54
CA VAL A 335 22.86 -3.66 -17.51
C VAL A 335 23.40 -3.34 -18.90
N GLY A 336 22.95 -4.06 -19.95
CA GLY A 336 23.31 -3.79 -21.33
C GLY A 336 22.91 -2.38 -21.77
N GLN A 337 21.71 -1.93 -21.38
CA GLN A 337 21.27 -0.55 -21.64
C GLN A 337 22.18 0.47 -20.95
N ILE A 338 22.60 0.22 -19.71
CA ILE A 338 23.54 1.08 -18.98
C ILE A 338 24.88 1.12 -19.71
N LEU A 339 25.44 -0.03 -20.08
CA LEU A 339 26.71 -0.13 -20.80
C LEU A 339 26.67 0.59 -22.16
N ALA A 340 25.56 0.49 -22.89
CA ALA A 340 25.36 1.21 -24.13
C ALA A 340 25.33 2.73 -23.91
N LEU A 341 24.64 3.21 -22.87
CA LEU A 341 24.62 4.63 -22.51
C LEU A 341 25.99 5.14 -22.06
N GLU A 342 26.78 4.34 -21.33
CA GLU A 342 28.15 4.69 -20.96
C GLU A 342 29.12 4.73 -22.17
N CYS A 343 28.71 4.22 -23.33
CA CYS A 343 29.51 4.32 -24.54
C CYS A 343 29.36 5.68 -25.23
N LEU A 344 28.27 6.43 -24.99
CA LEU A 344 28.07 7.80 -25.51
C LEU A 344 29.18 8.76 -25.05
#